data_AF-A0A154PDU6-F1
#
_entry.id   AF-A0A154PDU6-F1
#
_cell.length_a   1.000
_cell.length_b   1.000
_cell.length_c   1.000
_cell.angle_alpha   90.00
_cell.angle_beta   90.00
_cell.angle_gamma   90.00
#
_symmetry.space_group_name_H-M   'P 1'
#
loop_
_entity.id
_entity.type
_entity.pdbx_description
1 polymer ?
#
loop_
_entity_poly.entity_id
_entity_poly.type
_entity_poly.pdbx_seq_one_letter_code
_entity_poly.pdbx_strand_id
1 'polypeptide(L)'
;MCHATWDWMAVLPVVLWGLRTAYKEDLRASSAELVYGATLKVPAEFLDSEELDSNPQIFVQEFRRQMREIRPVPVAHHIRNRPFQYKDLYSCSHVFLQVDSLRGALEQPYSGPHRVIDRISDRVFRIDLDDRNEQVSVERLKPAYIAVELDDQPAASPGGECSETPSLRKGVIKVYPEQAKNTADFQCS
;
A
#
# COMPACT_ATOMS: atom_id res chain seq x y z
N MET A 1 13.85 3.92 -24.89
CA MET A 1 13.46 4.07 -26.31
C MET A 1 12.30 5.04 -26.37
N CYS A 2 12.50 6.23 -26.93
CA CYS A 2 11.45 7.24 -27.06
C CYS A 2 10.91 7.18 -28.50
N HIS A 3 9.64 6.80 -28.67
CA HIS A 3 8.98 6.82 -29.98
C HIS A 3 8.18 8.12 -30.08
N ALA A 4 8.38 8.88 -31.16
CA ALA A 4 7.70 10.17 -31.39
C ALA A 4 6.27 10.01 -31.95
N THR A 5 5.82 8.76 -32.13
CA THR A 5 4.53 8.42 -32.72
C THR A 5 3.47 8.21 -31.65
N TRP A 6 2.28 8.75 -31.85
CA TRP A 6 1.13 8.58 -30.94
C TRP A 6 0.43 7.21 -31.09
N ASP A 7 0.79 6.43 -32.10
CA ASP A 7 0.31 5.06 -32.28
C ASP A 7 1.02 4.09 -31.31
N TRP A 8 0.53 4.08 -30.07
CA TRP A 8 1.07 3.22 -29.01
C TRP A 8 0.89 1.73 -29.31
N MET A 9 -0.10 1.34 -30.11
CA MET A 9 -0.34 -0.07 -30.45
C MET A 9 0.76 -0.61 -31.36
N ALA A 10 1.22 0.18 -32.33
CA ALA A 10 2.35 -0.19 -33.19
C ALA A 10 3.68 -0.28 -32.41
N VAL A 11 3.84 0.54 -31.37
CA VAL A 11 5.07 0.63 -30.57
C VAL A 11 5.11 -0.38 -29.41
N LEU A 12 3.95 -0.81 -28.92
CA LEU A 12 3.81 -1.69 -27.75
C LEU A 12 4.66 -2.97 -27.85
N PRO A 13 4.70 -3.71 -28.99
CA PRO A 13 5.52 -4.91 -29.09
C PRO A 13 7.01 -4.63 -28.86
N VAL A 14 7.52 -3.51 -29.37
CA VAL A 14 8.93 -3.10 -29.24
C VAL A 14 9.25 -2.72 -27.80
N VAL A 15 8.36 -1.99 -27.13
CA VAL A 15 8.52 -1.61 -25.72
C VAL A 15 8.51 -2.83 -24.81
N LEU A 16 7.56 -3.74 -25.01
CA LEU A 16 7.48 -4.99 -24.23
C LEU A 16 8.69 -5.87 -24.47
N TRP A 17 9.17 -5.95 -25.71
CA TRP A 17 10.39 -6.67 -26.03
C TRP A 17 11.60 -6.07 -25.32
N GLY A 18 11.80 -4.74 -25.40
CA GLY A 18 12.89 -4.05 -24.69
C GLY A 18 12.83 -4.20 -23.17
N LEU A 19 11.62 -4.19 -22.56
CA LEU A 19 11.47 -4.41 -21.12
C LEU A 19 11.83 -5.85 -20.71
N ARG A 20 11.57 -6.84 -21.57
CA ARG A 20 11.88 -8.25 -21.29
C ARG A 20 13.36 -8.58 -21.44
N THR A 21 14.02 -7.96 -22.41
CA THR A 21 15.47 -8.15 -22.67
C THR A 21 16.34 -7.20 -21.85
N ALA A 22 15.76 -6.20 -21.17
CA ALA A 22 16.50 -5.33 -20.27
C ALA A 22 17.17 -6.14 -19.14
N TYR A 23 18.50 -6.04 -19.08
CA TYR A 23 19.30 -6.64 -18.03
C TYR A 23 19.07 -5.94 -16.69
N LYS A 24 18.78 -6.71 -15.64
CA LYS A 24 18.67 -6.18 -14.28
C LYS A 24 19.90 -6.60 -13.48
N GLU A 25 20.70 -5.61 -13.07
CA GLU A 25 21.95 -5.84 -12.33
C GLU A 25 21.73 -6.61 -11.01
N ASP A 26 20.65 -6.31 -10.28
CA ASP A 26 20.33 -7.00 -9.02
C ASP A 26 20.09 -8.49 -9.20
N LEU A 27 19.50 -8.88 -10.34
CA LEU A 27 19.22 -10.27 -10.69
C LEU A 27 20.37 -10.92 -11.46
N ARG A 28 21.29 -10.10 -11.99
CA ARG A 28 22.29 -10.47 -13.00
C ARG A 28 21.69 -11.23 -14.19
N ALA A 29 20.47 -10.88 -14.56
CA ALA A 29 19.71 -11.51 -15.64
C ALA A 29 18.61 -10.59 -16.15
N SER A 30 18.16 -10.83 -17.39
CA SER A 30 16.93 -10.25 -17.96
C SER A 30 15.71 -11.11 -17.68
N SER A 31 14.50 -10.54 -17.81
CA SER A 31 13.26 -11.31 -17.60
C SER A 31 13.10 -12.42 -18.64
N ALA A 32 13.56 -12.17 -19.87
CA ALA A 32 13.56 -13.17 -20.93
C ALA A 32 14.53 -14.33 -20.63
N GLU A 33 15.74 -14.05 -20.14
CA GLU A 33 16.71 -15.08 -19.76
C GLU A 33 16.19 -15.99 -18.65
N LEU A 34 15.50 -15.44 -17.66
CA LEU A 34 14.91 -16.24 -16.58
C LEU A 34 13.78 -17.17 -17.06
N VAL A 35 13.06 -16.79 -18.13
CA VAL A 35 11.96 -17.59 -18.68
C VAL A 35 12.48 -18.65 -19.65
N TYR A 36 13.38 -18.27 -20.56
CA TYR A 36 13.87 -19.14 -21.62
C TYR A 36 15.14 -19.91 -21.25
N GLY A 37 15.80 -19.54 -20.14
CA GLY A 37 17.05 -20.16 -19.69
C GLY A 37 18.26 -19.82 -20.58
N ALA A 38 18.12 -18.88 -21.51
CA ALA A 38 19.15 -18.47 -22.45
C ALA A 38 18.97 -16.99 -22.81
N THR A 39 20.07 -16.35 -23.22
CA THR A 39 20.06 -14.98 -23.74
C THR A 39 19.28 -14.96 -25.06
N LEU A 40 18.26 -14.11 -25.16
CA LEU A 40 17.53 -13.95 -26.42
C LEU A 40 18.37 -13.13 -27.38
N LYS A 41 18.54 -13.59 -28.62
CA LYS A 41 19.22 -12.82 -29.67
C LYS A 41 18.42 -11.56 -30.01
N VAL A 42 18.95 -10.41 -29.61
CA VAL A 42 18.38 -9.11 -29.91
C VAL A 42 18.97 -8.61 -31.24
N PRO A 43 18.18 -8.02 -32.17
CA PRO A 43 18.74 -7.33 -33.33
C PRO A 43 19.79 -6.30 -32.89
N ALA A 44 21.00 -6.38 -33.46
CA ALA A 44 22.22 -5.63 -33.10
C ALA A 44 23.03 -6.15 -31.89
N GLU A 45 22.74 -7.35 -31.39
CA GLU A 45 23.59 -8.05 -30.42
C GLU A 45 24.61 -8.93 -31.17
N PHE A 46 25.87 -8.50 -31.18
CA PHE A 46 26.97 -9.28 -31.78
C PHE A 46 27.48 -10.27 -30.73
N LEU A 47 27.10 -11.55 -30.87
CA LEU A 47 27.62 -12.65 -30.05
C LEU A 47 28.40 -13.61 -30.94
N ASP A 48 29.63 -13.92 -30.52
CA ASP A 48 30.41 -15.01 -31.11
C ASP A 48 29.74 -16.35 -30.73
N SER A 49 29.36 -17.14 -31.74
CA SER A 49 28.74 -18.45 -31.51
C SER A 49 29.83 -19.48 -31.31
N GLU A 50 30.08 -19.90 -30.07
CA GLU A 50 30.89 -21.10 -29.82
C GLU A 50 30.06 -22.35 -30.14
N GLU A 51 30.50 -23.11 -31.14
CA GLU A 51 29.92 -24.42 -31.47
C GLU A 51 30.28 -25.42 -30.37
N LEU A 52 29.37 -25.61 -29.42
CA LEU A 52 29.49 -26.66 -28.41
C LEU A 52 29.11 -28.01 -29.03
N ASP A 53 30.13 -28.74 -29.49
CA ASP A 53 30.00 -30.14 -29.88
C ASP A 53 29.83 -30.98 -28.61
N SER A 54 28.60 -31.37 -28.27
CA SER A 54 28.35 -32.10 -27.03
C SER A 54 27.16 -33.05 -27.10
N ASN A 55 27.41 -34.29 -26.70
CA ASN A 55 26.43 -35.37 -26.59
C ASN A 55 25.23 -34.95 -25.72
N PRO A 56 23.99 -34.99 -26.24
CA PRO A 56 22.81 -34.42 -25.59
C PRO A 56 22.47 -35.07 -24.24
N GLN A 57 22.88 -36.32 -24.01
CA GLN A 57 22.57 -37.04 -22.76
C GLN A 57 23.41 -36.54 -21.57
N ILE A 58 24.67 -36.17 -21.82
CA ILE A 58 25.56 -35.60 -20.78
C ILE A 58 25.07 -34.21 -20.38
N PHE A 59 24.67 -33.41 -21.39
CA PHE A 59 24.11 -32.08 -21.19
C PHE A 59 22.87 -32.09 -20.29
N VAL A 60 21.93 -33.01 -20.50
CA VAL A 60 20.69 -33.08 -19.72
C VAL A 60 20.93 -33.42 -18.24
N GLN A 61 21.89 -34.32 -17.95
CA GLN A 61 22.21 -34.66 -16.55
C GLN A 61 22.84 -33.49 -15.81
N GLU A 62 23.79 -32.81 -16.45
CA GLU A 62 24.46 -31.64 -15.91
C GLU A 62 23.49 -30.46 -15.76
N PHE A 63 22.64 -30.21 -16.75
CA PHE A 63 21.58 -29.20 -16.69
C PHE A 63 20.61 -29.45 -15.53
N ARG A 64 20.16 -30.70 -15.31
CA ARG A 64 19.30 -31.07 -14.18
C ARG A 64 20.00 -30.91 -12.82
N ARG A 65 21.33 -31.06 -12.77
CA ARG A 65 22.12 -30.78 -11.56
C ARG A 65 22.15 -29.28 -11.30
N GLN A 66 22.47 -28.47 -12.31
CA GLN A 66 22.51 -27.01 -12.20
C GLN A 66 21.14 -26.42 -11.85
N MET A 67 20.06 -26.83 -12.52
CA MET A 67 18.70 -26.37 -12.21
C MET A 67 18.25 -26.69 -10.78
N ARG A 68 18.76 -27.76 -10.15
CA ARG A 68 18.52 -28.05 -8.72
C ARG A 68 19.29 -27.11 -7.79
N GLU A 69 20.39 -26.55 -8.25
CA GLU A 69 21.24 -25.61 -7.50
C GLU A 69 20.77 -24.16 -7.62
N ILE A 70 20.02 -23.81 -8.68
CA ILE A 70 19.44 -22.47 -8.85
C ILE A 70 18.44 -22.19 -7.72
N ARG A 71 18.73 -21.17 -6.92
CA ARG A 71 17.82 -20.60 -5.93
C ARG A 71 17.41 -19.19 -6.37
N PRO A 72 16.18 -18.75 -6.07
CA PRO A 72 15.76 -17.38 -6.33
C PRO A 72 16.75 -16.39 -5.71
N VAL A 73 17.26 -15.45 -6.51
CA VAL A 73 18.11 -14.36 -6.01
C VAL A 73 17.19 -13.34 -5.32
N PRO A 74 17.43 -12.97 -4.05
CA PRO A 74 16.69 -11.91 -3.39
C PRO A 74 16.82 -10.61 -4.20
N VAL A 75 15.68 -10.05 -4.63
CA VAL A 75 15.66 -8.80 -5.38
C VAL A 75 15.98 -7.65 -4.42
N ALA A 76 16.87 -6.76 -4.82
CA ALA A 76 17.13 -5.54 -4.06
C ALA A 76 15.87 -4.66 -4.04
N HIS A 77 15.36 -4.39 -2.83
CA HIS A 77 14.31 -3.40 -2.64
C HIS A 77 14.97 -2.02 -2.44
N HIS A 78 15.12 -1.26 -3.54
CA HIS A 78 15.72 0.08 -3.51
C HIS A 78 14.84 1.15 -2.83
N ILE A 79 13.57 0.82 -2.54
CA ILE A 79 12.62 1.73 -1.91
C ILE A 79 12.67 1.55 -0.40
N ARG A 80 13.30 2.49 0.31
CA ARG A 80 13.15 2.64 1.77
C ARG A 80 11.90 3.47 2.06
N ASN A 81 10.72 2.88 1.88
CA ASN A 81 9.49 3.59 2.25
C ASN A 81 9.34 3.56 3.77
N ARG A 82 9.45 4.73 4.42
CA ARG A 82 8.94 4.94 5.78
C ARG A 82 7.57 5.59 5.62
N PRO A 83 6.49 4.81 5.43
CA PRO A 83 5.17 5.40 5.31
C PRO A 83 4.85 6.16 6.59
N PHE A 84 4.25 7.34 6.44
CA PHE A 84 3.71 8.07 7.57
C PHE A 84 2.63 7.21 8.23
N GLN A 85 2.73 7.02 9.55
CA GLN A 85 1.73 6.30 10.34
C GLN A 85 1.31 7.16 11.51
N TYR A 86 0.00 7.21 11.76
CA TYR A 86 -0.53 7.88 12.94
C TYR A 86 -0.16 7.08 14.19
N LYS A 87 0.45 7.73 15.17
CA LYS A 87 0.90 7.10 16.43
C LYS A 87 -0.25 6.44 17.19
N ASP A 88 -1.40 7.09 17.18
CA ASP A 88 -2.57 6.66 17.96
C ASP A 88 -3.45 5.64 17.22
N LEU A 89 -3.09 5.23 16.00
CA LEU A 89 -3.93 4.31 15.22
C LEU A 89 -4.05 2.93 15.89
N TYR A 90 -2.99 2.51 16.59
CA TYR A 90 -2.97 1.25 17.33
C TYR A 90 -3.61 1.33 18.71
N SER A 91 -3.99 2.52 19.18
CA SER A 91 -4.67 2.72 20.47
C SER A 91 -6.10 3.24 20.31
N CYS A 92 -6.45 3.83 19.16
CA CYS A 92 -7.77 4.42 18.95
C CYS A 92 -8.88 3.36 18.89
N SER A 93 -10.03 3.70 19.47
CA SER A 93 -11.25 2.89 19.42
C SER A 93 -12.04 3.08 18.12
N HIS A 94 -11.93 4.27 17.51
CA HIS A 94 -12.65 4.63 16.29
C HIS A 94 -11.71 5.25 15.27
N VAL A 95 -12.03 5.07 13.98
CA VAL A 95 -11.25 5.55 12.84
C VAL A 95 -12.16 6.13 11.76
N PHE A 96 -11.69 7.16 11.07
CA PHE A 96 -12.27 7.65 9.83
C PHE A 96 -11.76 6.87 8.64
N LEU A 97 -12.66 6.48 7.74
CA LEU A 97 -12.35 5.71 6.52
C LEU A 97 -12.38 6.61 5.29
N GLN A 98 -11.29 6.65 4.53
CA GLN A 98 -11.20 7.38 3.26
C GLN A 98 -12.09 6.72 2.18
N VAL A 99 -12.94 7.53 1.56
CA VAL A 99 -13.80 7.11 0.45
C VAL A 99 -13.08 7.41 -0.87
N ASP A 100 -12.76 6.35 -1.63
CA ASP A 100 -11.96 6.42 -2.86
C ASP A 100 -12.81 6.53 -4.14
N SER A 101 -14.14 6.60 -4.03
CA SER A 101 -15.03 6.83 -5.17
C SER A 101 -14.91 8.25 -5.70
N LEU A 102 -15.35 8.46 -6.95
CA LEU A 102 -15.53 9.81 -7.49
C LEU A 102 -16.50 10.58 -6.59
N ARG A 103 -16.02 11.66 -5.96
CA ARG A 103 -16.79 12.47 -5.02
C ARG A 103 -17.41 13.66 -5.73
N GLY A 104 -18.63 14.00 -5.33
CA GLY A 104 -19.26 15.26 -5.66
C GLY A 104 -18.49 16.45 -5.06
N ALA A 105 -18.72 17.65 -5.60
CA ALA A 105 -18.18 18.86 -4.99
C ALA A 105 -18.71 18.99 -3.56
N LEU A 106 -17.83 19.31 -2.61
CA LEU A 106 -18.13 19.50 -1.18
C LEU A 106 -18.54 18.23 -0.41
N GLU A 107 -18.36 17.03 -0.97
CA GLU A 107 -18.53 15.78 -0.20
C GLU A 107 -17.34 15.50 0.72
N GLN A 108 -17.63 14.98 1.91
CA GLN A 108 -16.61 14.65 2.89
C GLN A 108 -15.73 13.50 2.37
N PRO A 109 -14.39 13.65 2.34
CA PRO A 109 -13.48 12.64 1.81
C PRO A 109 -13.33 11.40 2.71
N TYR A 110 -13.78 11.51 3.96
CA TYR A 110 -13.77 10.43 4.94
C TYR A 110 -15.18 10.20 5.44
N SER A 111 -15.56 8.94 5.54
CA SER A 111 -16.77 8.50 6.23
C SER A 111 -16.47 8.27 7.70
N GLY A 112 -17.43 8.66 8.54
CA GLY A 112 -17.71 8.30 9.94
C GLY A 112 -16.56 7.99 10.92
N PRO A 113 -16.73 8.20 12.23
CA PRO A 113 -15.94 7.45 13.20
C PRO A 113 -16.46 6.01 13.25
N HIS A 114 -15.79 5.09 12.55
CA HIS A 114 -16.09 3.67 12.53
C HIS A 114 -15.37 2.95 13.65
N ARG A 115 -16.06 2.03 14.33
CA ARG A 115 -15.47 1.28 15.44
C ARG A 115 -14.43 0.28 14.90
N VAL A 116 -13.24 0.29 15.50
CA VAL A 116 -12.23 -0.74 15.23
C VAL A 116 -12.63 -2.01 16.00
N ILE A 117 -12.86 -3.10 15.27
CA ILE A 117 -13.21 -4.39 15.85
C ILE A 117 -11.92 -5.10 16.23
N ASP A 118 -11.04 -5.31 15.25
CA ASP A 118 -9.79 -6.04 15.43
C ASP A 118 -8.66 -5.43 14.59
N ARG A 119 -7.42 -5.59 15.06
CA ARG A 119 -6.20 -5.23 14.30
C ARG A 119 -5.53 -6.51 13.85
N ILE A 120 -5.75 -6.91 12.59
CA ILE A 120 -5.31 -8.20 12.04
C ILE A 120 -3.80 -8.21 11.82
N SER A 121 -3.27 -7.08 11.35
CA SER A 121 -1.84 -6.86 11.10
C SER A 121 -1.50 -5.38 11.20
N ASP A 122 -0.22 -5.05 11.15
CA ASP A 122 0.30 -3.67 11.10
C ASP A 122 -0.23 -2.85 9.91
N ARG A 123 -0.83 -3.50 8.91
CA ARG A 123 -1.34 -2.84 7.69
C ARG A 123 -2.82 -3.01 7.45
N VAL A 124 -3.52 -3.90 8.17
CA VAL A 124 -4.91 -4.24 7.89
C VAL A 124 -5.71 -4.32 9.17
N PHE A 125 -6.74 -3.50 9.27
CA PHE A 125 -7.66 -3.43 10.40
C PHE A 125 -9.04 -3.91 9.96
N ARG A 126 -9.79 -4.45 10.90
CA ARG A 126 -11.20 -4.81 10.74
C ARG A 126 -12.06 -3.75 11.42
N ILE A 127 -12.91 -3.10 10.66
CA ILE A 127 -13.79 -2.03 11.14
C ILE A 127 -15.26 -2.39 10.94
N ASP A 128 -16.09 -1.78 11.76
CA ASP A 128 -17.55 -1.91 11.74
C ASP A 128 -18.14 -0.82 10.82
N LEU A 129 -18.68 -1.22 9.67
CA LEU A 129 -19.31 -0.35 8.68
C LEU A 129 -20.79 -0.74 8.54
N ASP A 130 -21.69 0.03 9.14
CA ASP A 130 -23.15 -0.15 9.02
C ASP A 130 -23.59 -1.63 9.16
N ASP A 131 -23.19 -2.26 10.27
CA ASP A 131 -23.44 -3.68 10.61
C ASP A 131 -22.71 -4.72 9.72
N ARG A 132 -21.68 -4.28 8.99
CA ARG A 132 -20.79 -5.15 8.20
C ARG A 132 -19.35 -4.98 8.64
N ASN A 133 -18.66 -6.11 8.81
CA ASN A 133 -17.25 -6.11 9.18
C ASN A 133 -16.38 -6.08 7.92
N GLU A 134 -15.69 -4.98 7.68
CA GLU A 134 -14.79 -4.85 6.53
C GLU A 134 -13.31 -4.81 6.95
N GLN A 135 -12.47 -5.40 6.11
CA GLN A 135 -11.01 -5.35 6.27
C GLN A 135 -10.45 -4.23 5.40
N VAL A 136 -9.78 -3.27 6.03
CA VAL A 136 -9.29 -2.06 5.38
C VAL A 136 -7.80 -1.89 5.66
N SER A 137 -7.07 -1.40 4.65
CA SER A 137 -5.68 -1.00 4.83
C SER A 137 -5.54 0.23 5.72
N VAL A 138 -4.51 0.24 6.56
CA VAL A 138 -4.15 1.35 7.44
C VAL A 138 -3.96 2.67 6.68
N GLU A 139 -3.54 2.60 5.42
CA GLU A 139 -3.33 3.78 4.56
C GLU A 139 -4.61 4.59 4.30
N ARG A 140 -5.79 3.95 4.40
CA ARG A 140 -7.09 4.59 4.21
C ARG A 140 -7.72 5.03 5.53
N LEU A 141 -7.03 4.85 6.65
CA LEU A 141 -7.55 5.11 7.99
C LEU A 141 -6.89 6.32 8.63
N LYS A 142 -7.71 7.11 9.32
CA LYS A 142 -7.26 8.21 10.19
C LYS A 142 -7.88 8.02 11.58
N PRO A 143 -7.14 8.17 12.69
CA PRO A 143 -7.72 8.05 14.02
C PRO A 143 -8.86 9.06 14.22
N ALA A 144 -9.95 8.62 14.86
CA ALA A 144 -11.02 9.50 15.30
C ALA A 144 -10.81 9.85 16.77
N TYR A 145 -10.60 11.13 17.07
CA TYR A 145 -10.49 11.63 18.44
C TYR A 145 -11.88 12.02 18.93
N ILE A 146 -12.44 11.21 19.82
CA ILE A 146 -13.75 11.45 20.43
C ILE A 146 -13.52 12.03 21.82
N ALA A 147 -14.08 13.20 22.10
CA ALA A 147 -14.04 13.77 23.44
C ALA A 147 -14.94 12.95 24.36
N VAL A 148 -14.37 12.38 25.42
CA VAL A 148 -15.14 11.86 26.53
C VAL A 148 -15.49 13.07 27.39
N GLU A 149 -16.75 13.49 27.38
CA GLU A 149 -17.22 14.44 28.40
C GLU A 149 -17.17 13.69 29.72
N LEU A 150 -16.20 14.05 30.57
CA LEU A 150 -16.20 13.62 31.96
C LEU A 150 -17.42 14.29 32.59
N ASP A 151 -18.44 13.50 32.91
CA ASP A 151 -19.53 13.96 33.76
C ASP A 151 -18.90 14.63 35.00
N ASP A 152 -19.19 15.92 35.20
CA ASP A 152 -18.95 16.59 36.47
C ASP A 152 -19.67 15.77 37.55
N GLN A 153 -18.93 14.94 38.30
CA GLN A 153 -19.48 14.27 39.47
C GLN A 153 -19.91 15.33 40.50
N PRO A 154 -21.18 15.42 40.89
CA PRO A 154 -21.51 16.05 42.16
C PRO A 154 -21.01 15.12 43.27
N ALA A 155 -20.40 15.74 44.28
CA ALA A 155 -19.83 15.06 45.44
C ALA A 155 -20.78 14.03 46.06
N ALA A 156 -20.19 12.87 46.40
CA ALA A 156 -20.67 11.74 47.16
C ALA A 156 -22.00 11.87 47.93
N SER A 157 -22.85 10.83 47.78
CA SER A 157 -23.60 10.22 48.88
C SER A 157 -23.87 8.74 48.55
N PRO A 158 -23.78 7.81 49.52
CA PRO A 158 -23.84 6.38 49.24
C PRO A 158 -25.27 5.82 49.30
N GLY A 159 -25.57 4.87 48.41
CA GLY A 159 -26.64 3.88 48.62
C GLY A 159 -27.56 3.66 47.42
N GLY A 160 -27.69 2.40 46.98
CA GLY A 160 -28.81 1.93 46.17
C GLY A 160 -28.40 1.05 44.99
N GLU A 161 -28.90 -0.18 44.97
CA GLU A 161 -28.51 -1.32 44.14
C GLU A 161 -28.69 -1.18 42.62
N CYS A 162 -27.96 -2.07 41.94
CA CYS A 162 -27.67 -2.13 40.51
C CYS A 162 -28.73 -2.97 39.76
N SER A 163 -29.26 -2.44 38.65
CA SER A 163 -29.66 -3.26 37.50
C SER A 163 -29.61 -2.41 36.22
N GLU A 164 -28.54 -2.57 35.44
CA GLU A 164 -28.35 -1.88 34.16
C GLU A 164 -28.63 -2.79 32.96
N THR A 165 -29.43 -2.29 32.03
CA THR A 165 -29.28 -2.57 30.59
C THR A 165 -28.78 -1.29 29.92
N PRO A 166 -27.67 -1.27 29.17
CA PRO A 166 -27.15 -0.01 28.64
C PRO A 166 -27.82 0.32 27.29
N SER A 167 -28.58 1.41 27.26
CA SER A 167 -29.04 2.06 26.03
C SER A 167 -27.97 3.03 25.51
N LEU A 168 -27.66 2.94 24.21
CA LEU A 168 -26.74 3.81 23.48
C LEU A 168 -27.03 5.30 23.71
N ARG A 169 -26.02 6.07 24.15
CA ARG A 169 -26.07 7.54 24.20
C ARG A 169 -25.19 8.13 23.10
N LYS A 170 -25.77 9.06 22.34
CA LYS A 170 -25.23 9.70 21.14
C LYS A 170 -24.36 10.88 21.55
N GLY A 171 -23.03 10.74 21.49
CA GLY A 171 -22.08 11.81 21.78
C GLY A 171 -22.00 12.86 20.67
N VAL A 172 -21.84 14.13 21.03
CA VAL A 172 -21.69 15.26 20.10
C VAL A 172 -20.23 15.35 19.62
N ILE A 173 -20.06 15.40 18.30
CA ILE A 173 -18.75 15.49 17.63
C ILE A 173 -18.29 16.95 17.63
N LYS A 174 -17.14 17.25 18.25
CA LYS A 174 -16.48 18.56 18.13
C LYS A 174 -15.52 18.54 16.94
N VAL A 175 -15.78 19.38 15.95
CA VAL A 175 -14.85 19.68 14.84
C VAL A 175 -13.85 20.72 15.34
N TYR A 176 -12.56 20.56 14.98
CA TYR A 176 -11.48 21.44 15.43
C TYR A 176 -11.79 22.93 15.20
N PRO A 177 -11.37 23.83 16.12
CA PRO A 177 -11.56 25.27 15.93
C PRO A 177 -10.76 25.75 14.72
N GLU A 178 -11.45 26.50 13.85
CA GLU A 178 -10.88 27.16 12.68
C GLU A 178 -9.81 28.17 13.15
N GLN A 179 -8.55 27.97 12.77
CA GLN A 179 -7.51 28.94 13.07
C GLN A 179 -7.78 30.22 12.27
N ALA A 180 -8.10 31.30 12.98
CA ALA A 180 -8.26 32.62 12.41
C ALA A 180 -6.98 33.02 11.66
N LYS A 181 -7.13 33.33 10.36
CA LYS A 181 -6.05 33.85 9.53
C LYS A 181 -5.73 35.26 10.01
N ASN A 182 -4.54 35.45 10.59
CA ASN A 182 -3.98 36.78 10.83
C ASN A 182 -3.54 37.36 9.48
N THR A 183 -4.31 38.31 8.97
CA THR A 183 -3.93 39.17 7.85
C THR A 183 -2.85 40.13 8.36
N ALA A 184 -1.59 39.89 8.02
CA ALA A 184 -0.53 40.86 8.19
C ALA A 184 -0.37 41.64 6.87
N ASP A 185 -0.74 42.91 6.89
CA ASP A 185 -0.52 43.85 5.80
C ASP A 185 1.00 44.04 5.59
N PHE A 186 1.51 43.55 4.47
CA PHE A 186 2.85 43.89 3.99
C PHE A 186 2.79 45.22 3.24
N GLN A 187 3.22 46.29 3.92
CA GLN A 187 3.50 47.58 3.30
C GLN A 187 4.87 47.53 2.62
N CYS A 188 4.89 47.65 1.30
CA CYS A 188 6.10 47.79 0.50
C CYS A 188 6.67 49.22 0.68
N SER A 189 7.95 49.32 1.01
CA SER A 189 8.78 50.53 0.82
C SER A 189 9.78 50.29 -0.30
#